data_AF-A0A508SZP3-F1
#
_entry.id   AF-A0A508SZP3-F1
#
_cell.length_a   1.000
_cell.length_b   1.000
_cell.length_c   1.000
_cell.angle_alpha   90.00
_cell.angle_beta   90.00
_cell.angle_gamma   90.00
#
_symmetry.space_group_name_H-M   'P 1'
#
loop_
_entity.id
_entity.type
_entity.pdbx_description
1 polymer ?
#
loop_
_entity_poly.entity_id
_entity_poly.type
_entity_poly.pdbx_seq_one_letter_code
_entity_poly.pdbx_strand_id
1 'polypeptide(L)'
;MRSETATEPQGRLLRAWQLAVLRFAVTLDDDDRMHVLAVAGEVDRLSGASEDSFHFFRRTTAEMCQAIAGQDAHGETVIQRFLAQLDNPRLRRAFEAAITKDRTPPKIVTSRLKPGNDLWRGLPSRRTGT
;
A
#
# COMPACT_ATOMS: atom_id res chain seq x y z
N MET A 1 24.23 -14.08 -12.45
CA MET A 1 23.82 -13.08 -13.46
C MET A 1 23.56 -11.78 -12.70
N ARG A 2 24.43 -10.78 -12.86
CA ARG A 2 24.37 -9.53 -12.10
C ARG A 2 23.30 -8.65 -12.73
N SER A 3 22.23 -8.35 -12.02
CA SER A 3 21.29 -7.32 -12.46
C SER A 3 22.02 -5.99 -12.47
N GLU A 4 22.19 -5.47 -13.69
CA GLU A 4 22.61 -4.12 -14.02
C GLU A 4 21.97 -3.12 -13.06
N THR A 5 22.82 -2.27 -12.49
CA THR A 5 22.43 -1.27 -11.50
C THR A 5 21.41 -0.32 -12.13
N ALA A 6 20.12 -0.56 -11.88
CA ALA A 6 19.10 0.46 -12.07
C ALA A 6 19.63 1.74 -11.41
N THR A 7 19.78 2.81 -12.19
CA THR A 7 20.24 4.10 -11.67
C THR A 7 19.37 4.47 -10.46
N GLU A 8 19.97 5.01 -9.39
CA GLU A 8 19.26 5.34 -8.14
C GLU A 8 17.86 5.98 -8.30
N PRO A 9 17.61 6.88 -9.29
CA PRO A 9 16.27 7.41 -9.53
C PRO A 9 15.24 6.36 -10.00
N GLN A 10 15.59 5.43 -10.89
CA GLN A 10 14.67 4.39 -11.37
C GLN A 10 14.31 3.42 -10.24
N GLY A 11 15.30 3.04 -9.41
CA GLY A 11 15.04 2.19 -8.23
C GLY A 11 14.10 2.85 -7.22
N ARG A 12 14.20 4.18 -7.06
CA ARG A 12 13.31 4.96 -6.19
C ARG A 12 11.90 5.04 -6.74
N LEU A 13 11.74 5.26 -8.04
CA LEU A 13 10.44 5.32 -8.72
C LEU A 13 9.72 3.98 -8.68
N LEU A 14 10.43 2.88 -8.97
CA LEU A 14 9.88 1.53 -8.87
C LEU A 14 9.39 1.25 -7.44
N ARG A 15 10.17 1.64 -6.43
CA ARG A 15 9.78 1.50 -5.03
C ARG A 15 8.58 2.38 -4.67
N ALA A 16 8.52 3.62 -5.15
CA ALA A 16 7.39 4.52 -4.92
C ALA A 16 6.10 3.94 -5.52
N TRP A 17 6.18 3.42 -6.74
CA TRP A 17 5.07 2.71 -7.38
C TRP A 17 4.62 1.49 -6.57
N GLN A 18 5.54 0.62 -6.16
CA GLN A 18 5.23 -0.53 -5.32
C GLN A 18 4.54 -0.13 -4.00
N LEU A 19 5.00 0.94 -3.35
CA LEU A 19 4.38 1.42 -2.11
C LEU A 19 2.99 2.04 -2.35
N ALA A 20 2.77 2.70 -3.50
CA ALA A 20 1.46 3.22 -3.87
C ALA A 20 0.45 2.09 -4.13
N VAL A 21 0.86 1.01 -4.81
CA VAL A 21 0.02 -0.18 -4.98
C VAL A 21 -0.31 -0.81 -3.62
N LEU A 22 0.68 -0.92 -2.72
CA LEU A 22 0.45 -1.47 -1.38
C LEU A 22 -0.56 -0.62 -0.60
N ARG A 23 -0.46 0.71 -0.68
CA ARG A 23 -1.42 1.62 -0.04
C ARG A 23 -2.83 1.35 -0.54
N PHE A 24 -3.03 1.29 -1.86
CA PHE A 24 -4.33 0.94 -2.44
C PHE A 24 -4.82 -0.44 -1.98
N ALA A 25 -3.95 -1.46 -1.95
CA ALA A 25 -4.33 -2.80 -1.47
C ALA A 25 -4.81 -2.81 -0.01
N VAL A 26 -4.31 -1.89 0.81
CA VAL A 26 -4.70 -1.76 2.22
C VAL A 26 -6.00 -0.98 2.39
N THR A 27 -6.25 0.06 1.57
CA THR A 27 -7.38 0.98 1.75
C THR A 27 -8.57 0.64 0.88
N LEU A 28 -8.34 0.09 -0.31
CA LEU A 28 -9.31 -0.05 -1.40
C LEU A 28 -10.04 1.26 -1.74
N ASP A 29 -9.40 2.40 -1.46
CA ASP A 29 -9.94 3.73 -1.70
C ASP A 29 -9.73 4.13 -3.17
N ASP A 30 -10.73 4.75 -3.77
CA ASP A 30 -10.69 5.21 -5.16
C ASP A 30 -9.68 6.35 -5.35
N ASP A 31 -9.43 7.18 -4.33
CA ASP A 31 -8.38 8.20 -4.38
C ASP A 31 -6.99 7.56 -4.45
N ASP A 32 -6.79 6.48 -3.69
CA ASP A 32 -5.54 5.72 -3.71
C ASP A 32 -5.38 4.94 -5.04
N ARG A 33 -6.49 4.49 -5.64
CA ARG A 33 -6.53 3.89 -6.98
C ARG A 33 -6.09 4.91 -8.05
N MET A 34 -6.60 6.13 -7.99
CA MET A 34 -6.23 7.19 -8.94
C MET A 34 -4.76 7.60 -8.75
N HIS A 35 -4.32 7.69 -7.50
CA HIS A 35 -2.93 8.01 -7.18
C HIS A 35 -1.95 6.96 -7.73
N VAL A 36 -2.23 5.66 -7.57
CA VAL A 36 -1.32 4.61 -8.08
C VAL A 36 -1.25 4.61 -9.62
N LEU A 37 -2.36 4.86 -10.31
CA LEU A 37 -2.38 5.00 -11.77
C LEU A 37 -1.57 6.21 -12.26
N ALA A 38 -1.60 7.31 -11.52
CA ALA A 38 -0.80 8.50 -11.82
C ALA A 38 0.70 8.23 -11.65
N VAL A 39 1.09 7.56 -10.56
CA VAL A 39 2.49 7.14 -10.33
C VAL A 39 2.97 6.20 -11.42
N ALA A 40 2.16 5.21 -11.81
CA ALA A 40 2.49 4.30 -12.91
C ALA A 40 2.74 5.04 -14.23
N GLY A 41 1.95 6.09 -14.52
CA GLY A 41 2.16 6.93 -15.70
C GLY A 41 3.45 7.74 -15.64
N GLU A 42 3.91 8.15 -14.46
CA GLU A 42 5.23 8.79 -14.31
C GLU A 42 6.37 7.79 -14.54
N VAL A 43 6.23 6.56 -14.03
CA VAL A 43 7.23 5.50 -14.26
C VAL A 43 7.34 5.18 -15.75
N ASP A 44 6.22 5.07 -16.45
CA ASP A 44 6.20 4.86 -17.91
C ASP A 44 6.93 5.99 -18.65
N ARG A 45 6.66 7.26 -18.31
CA ARG A 45 7.33 8.44 -18.92
C ARG A 45 8.84 8.44 -18.72
N LEU A 46 9.29 8.09 -17.53
CA LEU A 46 10.71 8.14 -17.15
C LEU A 46 11.50 6.91 -17.57
N SER A 47 10.82 5.83 -17.98
CA SER A 47 11.47 4.59 -18.44
C SER A 47 12.00 4.66 -19.87
N GLY A 48 11.71 5.74 -20.62
CA GLY A 48 12.37 6.05 -21.90
C GLY A 48 12.15 5.05 -23.04
N ALA A 49 11.20 4.13 -22.91
CA ALA A 49 10.90 3.12 -23.91
C ALA A 49 9.94 3.67 -24.98
N SER A 50 10.03 3.22 -26.22
CA SER A 50 9.30 3.71 -27.41
C SER A 50 7.78 3.87 -27.23
N GLU A 51 7.09 4.58 -28.13
CA GLU A 51 5.65 4.96 -28.02
C GLU A 51 4.71 3.84 -27.52
N ASP A 52 4.95 2.58 -27.87
CA ASP A 52 4.18 1.41 -27.43
C ASP A 52 4.48 0.91 -26.00
N SER A 53 5.63 1.28 -25.43
CA SER A 53 6.09 0.87 -24.10
C SER A 53 5.66 1.84 -22.99
N PHE A 54 5.22 3.06 -23.33
CA PHE A 54 4.82 4.11 -22.36
C PHE A 54 3.52 3.83 -21.60
N HIS A 55 2.95 2.63 -21.74
CA HIS A 55 1.72 2.26 -21.05
C HIS A 55 1.83 0.93 -20.30
N PHE A 56 3.03 0.33 -20.23
CA PHE A 56 3.20 -0.96 -19.57
C PHE A 56 2.85 -0.89 -18.09
N PHE A 57 3.40 0.09 -17.36
CA PHE A 57 3.09 0.25 -15.94
C PHE A 57 1.65 0.67 -15.74
N ARG A 58 1.12 1.62 -16.52
CA ARG A 58 -0.29 2.02 -16.41
C ARG A 58 -1.26 0.89 -16.65
N ARG A 59 -1.06 0.09 -17.71
CA ARG A 59 -1.91 -1.07 -18.03
C ARG A 59 -1.82 -2.13 -16.96
N THR A 60 -0.61 -2.52 -16.58
CA THR A 60 -0.38 -3.53 -15.53
C THR A 60 -0.98 -3.07 -14.19
N THR A 61 -0.86 -1.79 -13.86
CA THR A 61 -1.43 -1.22 -12.63
C THR A 61 -2.96 -1.22 -12.67
N ALA A 62 -3.58 -0.95 -13.83
CA ALA A 62 -5.04 -1.02 -13.96
C ALA A 62 -5.57 -2.44 -13.79
N GLU A 63 -4.95 -3.42 -14.45
CA GLU A 63 -5.26 -4.86 -14.29
C GLU A 63 -5.11 -5.29 -12.82
N MET A 64 -4.02 -4.86 -12.18
CA MET A 64 -3.76 -5.13 -10.77
C MET A 64 -4.79 -4.49 -9.84
N CYS A 65 -5.22 -3.26 -10.11
CA CYS A 65 -6.24 -2.60 -9.28
C CYS A 65 -7.58 -3.36 -9.34
N GLN A 66 -7.96 -3.84 -10.53
CA GLN A 66 -9.17 -4.66 -10.71
C GLN A 66 -9.04 -6.00 -9.99
N ALA A 67 -7.88 -6.65 -10.07
CA ALA A 67 -7.57 -7.87 -9.36
C ALA A 67 -7.69 -7.71 -7.83
N ILE A 68 -7.07 -6.66 -7.29
CA ILE A 68 -7.09 -6.33 -5.85
C ILE A 68 -8.52 -5.99 -5.39
N ALA A 69 -9.30 -5.28 -6.20
CA ALA A 69 -10.70 -4.97 -5.91
C ALA A 69 -11.63 -6.19 -6.04
N GLY A 70 -11.13 -7.35 -6.48
CA GLY A 70 -11.92 -8.56 -6.69
C GLY A 70 -12.87 -8.48 -7.89
N GLN A 71 -12.58 -7.60 -8.86
CA GLN A 71 -13.40 -7.34 -10.04
C GLN A 71 -12.97 -8.16 -11.27
N ASP A 72 -11.88 -8.92 -11.17
CA ASP A 72 -11.33 -9.76 -12.26
C ASP A 72 -11.33 -11.25 -11.86
N ALA A 73 -11.91 -12.08 -12.73
CA ALA A 73 -11.93 -13.55 -12.58
C ALA A 73 -10.54 -14.18 -12.63
N HIS A 74 -9.55 -13.51 -13.24
CA HIS A 74 -8.16 -13.95 -13.30
C HIS A 74 -7.25 -13.20 -12.31
N GLY A 75 -7.84 -12.38 -11.42
CA GLY A 75 -7.09 -11.47 -10.55
C GLY A 75 -6.04 -12.13 -9.68
N GLU A 76 -6.30 -13.36 -9.21
CA GLU A 76 -5.33 -14.14 -8.43
C GLU A 76 -4.03 -14.37 -9.21
N THR A 77 -4.12 -14.70 -10.51
CA THR A 77 -2.92 -14.98 -11.32
C THR A 77 -2.09 -13.71 -11.56
N VAL A 78 -2.75 -12.56 -11.73
CA VAL A 78 -2.12 -11.25 -11.86
C VAL A 78 -1.37 -10.88 -10.58
N ILE A 79 -2.02 -11.08 -9.43
CA ILE A 79 -1.43 -10.80 -8.10
C ILE A 79 -0.22 -11.71 -7.85
N GLN A 80 -0.34 -13.02 -8.08
CA GLN A 80 0.75 -13.97 -7.87
C GLN A 80 1.96 -13.66 -8.76
N ARG A 81 1.72 -13.32 -10.04
CA ARG A 81 2.81 -12.93 -10.96
C ARG A 81 3.58 -11.72 -10.44
N PHE A 82 2.88 -10.73 -9.89
CA PHE A 82 3.52 -9.55 -9.32
C PHE A 82 4.28 -9.85 -8.03
N LEU A 83 3.69 -10.61 -7.11
CA LEU A 83 4.37 -10.99 -5.86
C LEU A 83 5.67 -11.76 -6.13
N ALA A 84 5.70 -12.59 -7.18
CA ALA A 84 6.89 -13.30 -7.62
C ALA A 84 8.02 -12.39 -8.13
N GLN A 85 7.69 -11.18 -8.62
CA GLN A 85 8.65 -10.18 -9.12
C GLN A 85 9.20 -9.28 -8.01
N LEU A 86 8.66 -9.34 -6.78
CA LEU A 86 9.13 -8.52 -5.68
C LEU A 86 10.37 -9.14 -5.02
N ASP A 87 11.54 -8.51 -5.26
CA ASP A 87 12.80 -8.91 -4.61
C ASP A 87 12.82 -8.66 -3.10
N ASN A 88 12.01 -7.70 -2.61
CA ASN A 88 12.00 -7.35 -1.19
C ASN A 88 11.02 -8.25 -0.41
N PRO A 89 11.51 -9.15 0.47
CA PRO A 89 10.65 -10.11 1.15
C PRO A 89 9.71 -9.47 2.18
N ARG A 90 10.06 -8.30 2.74
CA ARG A 90 9.17 -7.59 3.67
C ARG A 90 8.00 -6.97 2.92
N LEU A 91 8.28 -6.38 1.77
CA LEU A 91 7.27 -5.80 0.90
C LEU A 91 6.31 -6.88 0.39
N ARG A 92 6.83 -8.01 -0.07
CA ARG A 92 6.02 -9.15 -0.52
C ARG A 92 5.05 -9.63 0.56
N ARG A 93 5.53 -9.84 1.80
CA ARG A 93 4.68 -10.23 2.93
C ARG A 93 3.62 -9.18 3.28
N ALA A 94 3.93 -7.89 3.13
CA ALA A 94 2.96 -6.82 3.38
C ALA A 94 1.82 -6.87 2.36
N PHE A 95 2.13 -7.14 1.09
CA PHE A 95 1.13 -7.34 0.04
C PHE A 95 0.29 -8.60 0.29
N GLU A 96 0.92 -9.74 0.57
CA GLU A 96 0.21 -10.97 0.93
C GLU A 96 -0.76 -10.70 2.08
N ALA A 97 -0.31 -10.04 3.16
CA ALA A 97 -1.18 -9.71 4.30
C ALA A 97 -2.31 -8.72 3.96
N ALA A 98 -2.09 -7.78 3.04
CA ALA A 98 -3.12 -6.83 2.61
C ALA A 98 -4.19 -7.51 1.76
N ILE A 99 -3.80 -8.45 0.89
CA ILE A 99 -4.67 -9.14 -0.06
C ILE A 99 -5.40 -10.33 0.60
N THR A 100 -4.70 -11.10 1.44
CA THR A 100 -5.26 -12.24 2.19
C THR A 100 -6.17 -11.78 3.33
N LYS A 101 -6.12 -10.50 3.73
CA LYS A 101 -6.93 -10.00 4.84
C LYS A 101 -8.40 -10.28 4.55
N ASP A 102 -8.93 -11.25 5.31
CA ASP A 102 -10.34 -11.42 5.51
C ASP A 102 -10.94 -10.03 5.74
N ARG A 103 -11.99 -9.73 5.00
CA ARG A 103 -12.70 -8.44 4.91
C ARG A 103 -13.40 -8.06 6.21
N THR A 104 -12.85 -8.42 7.36
CA THR A 104 -13.19 -7.84 8.64
C THR A 104 -12.39 -6.55 8.76
N PRO A 105 -13.01 -5.37 8.55
CA PRO A 105 -12.36 -4.13 8.91
C PRO A 105 -11.86 -4.27 10.35
N PRO A 106 -10.63 -3.81 10.68
CA PRO A 106 -10.20 -3.80 12.06
C PRO A 106 -11.30 -3.09 12.83
N LYS A 107 -11.91 -3.77 13.80
CA LYS A 107 -12.84 -3.10 14.72
C LYS A 107 -12.02 -1.97 15.31
N ILE A 108 -12.28 -0.74 14.84
CA ILE A 108 -11.85 0.45 15.53
C ILE A 108 -12.59 0.34 16.85
N VAL A 109 -11.91 -0.24 17.84
CA VAL A 109 -12.36 -0.16 19.21
C VAL A 109 -12.22 1.33 19.49
N THR A 110 -13.31 2.06 19.28
CA THR A 110 -13.50 3.33 19.94
C THR A 110 -13.49 2.95 21.41
N SER A 111 -12.28 2.94 21.97
CA SER A 111 -12.10 2.93 23.40
C SER A 111 -12.68 4.25 23.87
N ARG A 112 -14.01 4.31 23.99
CA ARG A 112 -14.68 5.10 25.00
C ARG A 112 -14.37 4.43 26.33
N LEU A 113 -13.08 4.36 26.68
CA LEU A 113 -12.70 4.50 28.06
C LEU A 113 -13.18 5.89 28.43
N LYS A 114 -14.38 5.94 29.04
CA LYS A 114 -14.76 7.01 29.95
C LYS A 114 -13.46 7.36 30.71
N PRO A 115 -12.99 8.62 30.72
CA PRO A 115 -11.86 8.98 31.56
C PRO A 115 -12.34 8.78 33.00
N GLY A 116 -12.12 7.57 33.52
CA GLY A 116 -12.38 7.27 34.90
C GLY A 116 -11.45 8.20 35.66
N ASN A 117 -12.02 9.00 36.56
CA ASN A 117 -11.28 9.79 37.55
C ASN A 117 -10.42 8.91 38.50
N ASP A 118 -10.28 7.64 38.17
CA ASP A 118 -9.60 6.57 38.87
C ASP A 118 -8.08 6.65 38.70
N LEU A 119 -7.59 7.39 37.70
CA LEU A 119 -6.15 7.62 37.51
C LEU A 119 -5.50 8.33 38.71
N TRP A 120 -6.30 9.01 39.54
CA TRP A 120 -5.83 9.76 40.71
C TRP A 120 -6.37 9.22 42.03
N ARG A 121 -7.02 8.05 42.04
CA ARG A 121 -7.46 7.40 43.28
C ARG A 121 -6.22 6.98 44.09
N GLY A 122 -5.93 7.73 45.15
CA GLY A 122 -4.83 7.44 46.08
C GLY A 122 -3.74 8.50 46.15
N LEU A 123 -3.79 9.53 45.30
CA LEU A 123 -2.88 10.66 45.40
C LEU A 123 -3.52 11.77 46.24
N PRO A 124 -2.81 12.32 47.25
CA PRO A 124 -3.36 13.40 48.07
C PRO A 124 -3.58 14.63 47.19
N SER A 125 -4.83 15.10 47.13
CA SER A 125 -5.20 16.30 46.40
C SER A 125 -4.39 17.48 46.94
N ARG A 126 -3.62 18.15 46.08
CA ARG A 126 -2.77 19.28 46.48
C ARG A 126 -3.67 20.40 46.98
N ARG A 127 -3.71 20.59 48.30
CA ARG A 127 -4.42 21.69 48.96
C ARG A 127 -3.93 23.00 48.35
N THR A 128 -4.81 23.72 47.68
CA THR A 128 -4.58 25.11 47.30
C THR A 128 -4.56 25.92 48.60
N GLY A 129 -3.36 26.34 49.00
CA GLY A 129 -3.16 27.28 50.10
C GLY A 129 -3.77 28.64 49.76
N THR A 130 -4.37 29.25 50.77
CA THR A 130 -4.91 30.61 50.76
C THR A 130 -3.79 31.63 50.96
#